data_AF-A0ABD1K8T5-F1
#
_entry.id   AF-A0ABD1K8T5-F1
#
_cell.length_a   1.000
_cell.length_b   1.000
_cell.length_c   1.000
_cell.angle_alpha   90.00
_cell.angle_beta   90.00
_cell.angle_gamma   90.00
#
_symmetry.space_group_name_H-M   'P 1'
#
loop_
_entity.id
_entity.type
_entity.pdbx_description
1 polymer ?
#
loop_
_entity_poly.entity_id
_entity_poly.type
_entity_poly.pdbx_seq_one_letter_code
_entity_poly.pdbx_strand_id
1 'polypeptide(L)'
;MGPQTVLNPFFFVSDHTMRYYTSFPSQEVFCVFWESICPSTQYIVYWTKAQRIAQAPCPARKIPVIDKFFIYCCRVAAGLKEQVIADIFQVSTSTVSWVIITWANYLCTEVRCESPARDLL
;
A
#
# COMPACT_ATOMS: atom_id res chain seq x y z
N MET A 1 2.86 2.75 -23.97
CA MET A 1 3.89 2.64 -22.92
C MET A 1 3.70 3.81 -21.96
N GLY A 2 2.89 3.61 -20.92
CA GLY A 2 2.66 4.62 -19.87
C GLY A 2 3.86 4.73 -18.93
N PRO A 3 3.92 5.78 -18.10
CA PRO A 3 5.09 6.07 -17.29
C PRO A 3 5.35 4.91 -16.34
N GLN A 4 6.57 4.38 -16.39
CA GLN A 4 7.07 3.35 -15.48
C GLN A 4 6.72 3.75 -14.05
N THR A 5 5.80 2.98 -13.45
CA THR A 5 5.40 3.16 -12.06
C THR A 5 6.54 2.55 -11.26
N VAL A 6 7.57 3.36 -10.97
CA VAL A 6 8.84 2.84 -10.44
C VAL A 6 8.65 2.43 -8.99
N LEU A 7 8.22 1.18 -8.82
CA LEU A 7 8.40 0.40 -7.60
C LEU A 7 9.89 0.25 -7.33
N ASN A 8 10.27 0.23 -6.06
CA ASN A 8 11.67 0.11 -5.65
C ASN A 8 12.31 -1.17 -6.27
N PRO A 9 13.32 -1.06 -7.14
CA PRO A 9 13.80 -2.17 -7.99
C PRO A 9 14.43 -3.32 -7.19
N PHE A 10 14.79 -3.08 -5.93
CA PHE A 10 15.32 -4.10 -5.01
C PHE A 10 14.36 -5.27 -4.74
N PHE A 11 13.05 -5.07 -4.83
CA PHE A 11 12.08 -6.08 -4.44
C PHE A 11 11.61 -7.01 -5.57
N PHE A 12 11.91 -6.67 -6.81
CA PHE A 12 11.35 -7.33 -8.00
C PHE A 12 12.40 -8.15 -8.78
N VAL A 13 13.48 -8.55 -8.11
CA VAL A 13 14.58 -9.30 -8.74
C VAL A 13 14.12 -10.69 -9.23
N SER A 14 13.08 -11.27 -8.62
CA SER A 14 12.46 -12.52 -9.08
C SER A 14 11.02 -12.67 -8.57
N ASP A 15 10.23 -13.51 -9.24
CA ASP A 15 8.88 -13.90 -8.78
C ASP A 15 8.90 -14.57 -7.39
N HIS A 16 10.02 -15.22 -7.03
CA HIS A 16 10.20 -15.77 -5.69
C HIS A 16 10.24 -14.66 -4.63
N THR A 17 11.00 -13.60 -4.88
CA THR A 17 11.11 -12.43 -4.01
C THR A 17 9.76 -11.71 -3.91
N MET A 18 9.06 -11.56 -5.04
CA MET A 18 7.70 -11.03 -5.09
C MET A 18 6.74 -11.80 -4.17
N ARG A 19 6.70 -13.13 -4.33
CA ARG A 19 5.82 -13.99 -3.54
C ARG A 19 6.16 -13.96 -2.06
N TYR A 20 7.45 -13.91 -1.73
CA TYR A 20 7.87 -13.79 -0.34
C TYR A 20 7.36 -12.49 0.32
N TYR A 21 7.55 -11.33 -0.32
CA TYR A 21 7.20 -10.05 0.28
C TYR A 21 5.71 -9.70 0.22
N THR A 22 4.99 -10.24 -0.78
CA THR A 22 3.62 -9.79 -1.06
C THR A 22 2.57 -10.90 -1.07
N SER A 23 2.99 -12.17 -1.02
CA SER A 23 2.15 -13.35 -1.29
C SER A 23 1.57 -13.45 -2.73
N PHE A 24 1.82 -12.48 -3.61
CA PHE A 24 1.43 -12.58 -5.02
C PHE A 24 2.37 -13.49 -5.80
N PRO A 25 1.87 -14.28 -6.76
CA PRO A 25 2.67 -15.26 -7.47
C PRO A 25 3.70 -14.65 -8.44
N SER A 26 3.43 -13.46 -8.98
CA SER A 26 4.35 -12.75 -9.88
C SER A 26 4.12 -11.24 -9.84
N GLN A 27 5.10 -10.48 -10.37
CA GLN A 27 4.96 -9.03 -10.52
C GLN A 27 3.75 -8.64 -11.36
N GLU A 28 3.47 -9.39 -12.43
CA GLU A 28 2.35 -9.10 -13.32
C GLU A 28 1.02 -9.20 -12.58
N VAL A 29 0.83 -10.24 -11.77
CA VAL A 29 -0.41 -10.42 -10.99
C VAL A 29 -0.55 -9.32 -9.94
N PHE A 30 0.55 -8.91 -9.30
CA PHE A 30 0.56 -7.76 -8.40
C PHE A 30 0.15 -6.46 -9.12
N CYS A 31 0.69 -6.20 -10.31
CA CYS A 31 0.34 -5.02 -11.11
C CYS A 31 -1.14 -5.03 -11.55
N VAL A 32 -1.66 -6.17 -11.99
CA VAL A 32 -3.09 -6.31 -12.37
C VAL A 32 -4.00 -6.05 -11.17
N PHE A 33 -3.67 -6.62 -10.01
CA PHE A 33 -4.40 -6.34 -8.78
C PHE A 33 -4.33 -4.86 -8.42
N TRP A 34 -3.13 -4.26 -8.47
CA TRP A 34 -2.94 -2.84 -8.25
C TRP A 34 -3.81 -1.99 -9.18
N GLU A 35 -3.88 -2.30 -10.47
CA GLU A 35 -4.71 -1.59 -11.44
C GLU A 35 -6.21 -1.69 -11.12
N SER A 36 -6.68 -2.82 -10.59
CA SER A 36 -8.08 -2.97 -10.17
C SER A 36 -8.45 -2.10 -8.95
N ILE A 37 -7.51 -1.88 -8.03
CA ILE A 37 -7.76 -1.04 -6.84
C ILE A 37 -7.43 0.44 -7.07
N CYS A 38 -6.52 0.73 -8.01
CA CYS A 38 -6.01 2.07 -8.34
C CYS A 38 -7.10 3.14 -8.53
N PRO A 39 -8.21 2.93 -9.27
CA PRO A 39 -9.24 3.96 -9.43
C PRO A 39 -9.85 4.42 -8.10
N SER A 40 -9.97 3.53 -7.11
CA SER A 40 -10.50 3.83 -5.78
C SER A 40 -9.43 4.38 -4.81
N THR A 41 -8.13 4.19 -5.12
CA THR A 41 -7.04 4.77 -4.31
C THR A 41 -6.98 6.30 -4.34
N GLN A 42 -7.68 6.96 -5.27
CA GLN A 42 -7.83 8.41 -5.30
C GLN A 42 -8.45 8.96 -4.01
N TYR A 43 -9.40 8.21 -3.43
CA TYR A 43 -10.02 8.52 -2.15
C TYR A 43 -9.03 8.34 -0.99
N ILE A 44 -8.16 7.34 -1.04
CA ILE A 44 -7.06 7.18 -0.07
C ILE A 44 -6.14 8.39 -0.12
N VAL A 45 -5.74 8.84 -1.31
CA VAL A 45 -4.84 10.00 -1.48
C VAL A 45 -5.50 11.29 -0.97
N TYR A 46 -6.79 11.48 -1.25
CA TYR A 46 -7.56 12.61 -0.74
C TYR A 46 -7.63 12.60 0.81
N TRP A 47 -8.01 11.47 1.40
CA TRP A 47 -8.06 11.31 2.86
C TRP A 47 -6.67 11.50 3.49
N THR A 48 -5.64 10.92 2.88
CA THR A 48 -4.23 11.12 3.26
C THR A 48 -3.86 12.60 3.29
N LYS A 49 -4.26 13.37 2.27
CA LYS A 49 -3.95 14.80 2.18
C LYS A 49 -4.67 15.58 3.27
N ALA A 50 -5.95 15.30 3.53
CA ALA A 50 -6.71 15.89 4.63
C ALA A 50 -6.06 15.59 5.99
N GLN A 51 -5.62 14.34 6.21
CA GLN A 51 -4.97 13.91 7.45
C GLN A 51 -3.56 14.52 7.62
N ARG A 52 -2.81 14.72 6.52
CA ARG A 52 -1.54 15.46 6.52
C ARG A 52 -1.69 16.96 6.75
N ILE A 53 -2.82 17.56 6.39
CA ILE A 53 -3.09 18.97 6.74
C ILE A 53 -3.32 19.11 8.25
N ALA A 54 -3.89 18.09 8.89
CA ALA A 54 -4.05 18.03 10.35
C ALA A 54 -2.73 17.74 11.11
N GLN A 55 -1.69 17.21 10.44
CA GLN A 55 -0.37 16.92 11.02
C GLN A 55 0.72 17.70 10.26
N ALA A 56 1.14 18.85 10.79
CA ALA A 56 2.12 19.74 10.17
C ALA A 56 3.41 19.03 9.67
N PRO A 57 4.06 19.50 8.58
CA PRO A 57 4.84 18.60 7.73
C PRO A 57 6.33 18.53 8.10
N CYS A 58 6.83 17.32 8.32
CA CYS A 58 8.20 16.98 7.95
C CYS A 58 8.30 16.88 6.41
N PRO A 59 9.41 17.29 5.76
CA PRO A 59 9.57 17.24 4.31
C PRO A 59 9.78 15.79 3.85
N ALA A 60 8.70 15.00 3.86
CA ALA A 60 8.72 13.61 3.47
C ALA A 60 8.79 13.50 1.94
N ARG A 61 9.89 12.89 1.45
CA ARG A 61 10.02 12.32 0.10
C ARG A 61 8.69 11.66 -0.28
N LYS A 62 8.09 12.07 -1.41
CA LYS A 62 6.77 11.53 -1.82
C LYS A 62 6.94 10.05 -2.19
N ILE A 63 6.63 9.17 -1.25
CA ILE A 63 6.53 7.73 -1.50
C ILE A 63 5.38 7.50 -2.50
N PRO A 64 5.64 6.85 -3.66
CA PRO A 64 4.61 6.43 -4.59
C PRO A 64 3.47 5.66 -3.91
N VAL A 65 2.23 5.80 -4.39
CA VAL A 65 1.07 5.12 -3.78
C VAL A 65 1.21 3.60 -3.87
N ILE A 66 1.78 3.11 -4.97
CA ILE A 66 2.11 1.69 -5.17
C ILE A 66 3.15 1.17 -4.16
N ASP A 67 4.16 1.98 -3.82
CA ASP A 67 5.16 1.65 -2.79
C ASP A 67 4.53 1.58 -1.40
N LYS A 68 3.54 2.43 -1.12
CA LYS A 68 2.78 2.36 0.13
C LYS A 68 1.97 1.06 0.23
N PHE A 69 1.38 0.61 -0.88
CA PHE A 69 0.70 -0.68 -0.92
C PHE A 69 1.69 -1.83 -0.70
N PHE A 70 2.86 -1.75 -1.33
CA PHE A 70 3.92 -2.74 -1.11
C PHE A 70 4.42 -2.77 0.35
N ILE A 71 4.56 -1.61 1.01
CA ILE A 71 4.86 -1.52 2.45
C ILE A 71 3.80 -2.27 3.29
N TYR A 72 2.52 -2.11 2.96
CA TYR A 72 1.45 -2.86 3.61
C TYR A 72 1.62 -4.36 3.39
N CYS A 73 1.84 -4.82 2.14
CA CYS A 73 2.12 -6.21 1.81
C CYS A 73 3.30 -6.79 2.63
N CYS A 74 4.43 -6.09 2.71
CA CYS A 74 5.57 -6.49 3.53
C CYS A 74 5.20 -6.74 5.00
N ARG A 75 4.24 -5.98 5.53
CA ARG A 75 3.77 -6.18 6.90
C ARG A 75 2.84 -7.38 7.03
N VAL A 76 1.81 -7.48 6.18
CA VAL A 76 0.75 -8.49 6.34
C VAL A 76 1.09 -9.85 5.73
N ALA A 77 1.82 -9.88 4.62
CA ALA A 77 2.22 -11.11 3.94
C ALA A 77 3.53 -11.67 4.50
N ALA A 78 4.57 -10.84 4.57
CA ALA A 78 5.90 -11.27 5.02
C ALA A 78 6.12 -11.15 6.54
N GLY A 79 5.20 -10.52 7.27
CA GLY A 79 5.31 -10.38 8.73
C GLY A 79 6.45 -9.47 9.20
N LEU A 80 7.02 -8.64 8.32
CA LEU A 80 8.17 -7.81 8.66
C LEU A 80 7.83 -6.81 9.77
N LYS A 81 8.81 -6.52 10.64
CA LYS A 81 8.68 -5.48 11.67
C LYS A 81 8.72 -4.10 11.02
N GLU A 82 7.96 -3.16 11.55
CA GLU A 82 7.85 -1.81 11.00
C GLU A 82 9.21 -1.08 10.92
N GLN A 83 10.10 -1.33 11.89
CA GLN A 83 11.46 -0.79 11.87
C GLN A 83 12.30 -1.31 10.69
N VAL A 84 12.21 -2.60 10.37
CA VAL A 84 12.91 -3.19 9.22
C VAL A 84 12.37 -2.60 7.91
N ILE A 85 11.05 -2.43 7.81
CA ILE A 85 10.42 -1.79 6.66
C ILE A 85 10.87 -0.32 6.55
N ALA A 86 10.93 0.40 7.66
CA ALA A 86 11.38 1.78 7.72
C ALA A 86 12.82 1.93 7.21
N ASP A 87 13.72 1.03 7.62
CA ASP A 87 15.11 1.00 7.18
C ASP A 87 15.23 0.72 5.67
N ILE A 88 14.44 -0.23 5.13
CA ILE A 88 14.49 -0.57 3.70
C ILE A 88 13.96 0.59 2.84
N PHE A 89 12.87 1.22 3.25
CA PHE A 89 12.25 2.32 2.51
C PHE A 89 12.85 3.68 2.83
N GLN A 90 13.80 3.77 3.77
CA GLN A 90 14.45 5.01 4.21
C GLN A 90 13.42 6.06 4.66
N VAL A 91 12.45 5.62 5.46
CA VAL A 91 11.33 6.44 5.98
C VAL A 91 11.24 6.27 7.50
N SER A 92 10.47 7.11 8.19
CA SER A 92 10.27 6.93 9.63
C SER A 92 9.33 5.75 9.92
N THR A 93 9.53 5.07 11.06
CA THR A 93 8.61 4.03 11.55
C THR A 93 7.18 4.54 11.63
N SER A 94 6.98 5.79 12.08
CA SER A 94 5.65 6.43 12.09
C SER A 94 5.00 6.49 10.71
N THR A 95 5.78 6.72 9.65
CA THR A 95 5.28 6.69 8.27
C THR A 95 4.83 5.28 7.88
N VAL A 96 5.59 4.26 8.27
CA VAL A 96 5.26 2.85 8.03
C VAL A 96 3.98 2.46 8.76
N SER A 97 3.87 2.72 10.07
CA SER A 97 2.67 2.42 10.85
C SER A 97 1.44 3.09 10.24
N TRP A 98 1.58 4.37 9.87
CA TRP A 98 0.50 5.13 9.26
C TRP A 98 0.06 4.54 7.91
N VAL A 99 1.01 4.18 7.04
CA VAL A 99 0.73 3.49 5.77
C VAL A 99 -0.02 2.17 6.02
N ILE A 100 0.42 1.35 6.97
CA ILE A 100 -0.23 0.08 7.30
C ILE A 100 -1.69 0.31 7.73
N ILE A 101 -1.93 1.27 8.62
CA ILE A 101 -3.29 1.59 9.12
C ILE A 101 -4.18 2.09 7.98
N THR A 102 -3.70 2.99 7.14
CA THR A 102 -4.46 3.55 6.02
C THR A 102 -4.90 2.44 5.05
N TRP A 103 -4.00 1.53 4.69
CA TRP A 103 -4.32 0.42 3.79
C TRP A 103 -5.21 -0.64 4.44
N ALA A 104 -5.00 -0.95 5.73
CA ALA A 104 -5.88 -1.87 6.46
C ALA A 104 -7.32 -1.35 6.51
N ASN A 105 -7.50 -0.05 6.80
CA ASN A 105 -8.83 0.57 6.83
C ASN A 105 -9.46 0.56 5.45
N TYR A 106 -8.73 0.98 4.42
CA TYR A 106 -9.21 0.99 3.04
C TYR A 106 -9.67 -0.38 2.57
N LEU A 107 -8.84 -1.42 2.73
CA LEU A 107 -9.19 -2.78 2.30
C LEU A 107 -10.33 -3.37 3.13
N CYS A 108 -10.41 -3.06 4.42
CA CYS A 108 -11.53 -3.48 5.26
C CYS A 108 -12.85 -2.81 4.83
N THR A 109 -12.82 -1.54 4.42
CA THR A 109 -14.01 -0.85 3.91
C THR A 109 -14.45 -1.34 2.53
N GLU A 110 -13.50 -1.59 1.63
CA GLU A 110 -13.80 -2.11 0.27
C GLU A 110 -14.38 -3.54 0.35
N VAL A 111 -13.77 -4.44 1.14
CA VAL A 111 -14.28 -5.81 1.32
C VAL A 111 -15.66 -5.83 2.00
N ARG A 112 -15.99 -4.81 2.80
CA ARG A 112 -17.30 -4.73 3.48
C ARG A 112 -18.40 -4.19 2.56
N CYS A 113 -18.08 -3.50 1.47
CA CYS A 113 -19.06 -3.09 0.45
C CYS A 113 -19.56 -4.27 -0.41
N GLU A 114 -18.87 -5.41 -0.41
CA GLU A 114 -19.27 -6.65 -1.11
C GLU A 114 -20.21 -7.55 -0.28
N SER A 115 -20.74 -7.06 0.86
CA SER A 115 -21.79 -7.76 1.61
C SER A 115 -23.14 -7.05 1.41
N PRO A 116 -24.03 -7.56 0.54
CA PRO A 116 -25.40 -7.08 0.46
C PRO A 116 -26.15 -7.59 1.69
N ALA A 117 -26.10 -6.82 2.77
CA ALA A 117 -26.99 -7.00 3.90
C ALA A 117 -27.55 -5.63 4.29
N ARG A 118 -28.47 -5.14 3.46
CA ARG A 118 -29.51 -4.17 3.80
C ARG A 118 -30.54 -4.04 2.65
N ASP A 119 -31.01 -5.18 2.15
CA ASP A 119 -32.44 -5.30 1.85
C ASP A 119 -33.12 -5.66 3.18
N LEU A 120 -34.28 -5.04 3.46
CA LEU A 120 -35.06 -5.06 4.70
C LEU A 120 -34.71 -3.98 5.73
N LEU A 121 -35.07 -2.73 5.41
CA LEU A 121 -36.07 -1.96 6.16
C LEU A 121 -36.86 -1.08 5.19
#